data_AF-A0AAD6S5Q2-F1
#
_entry.id   AF-A0AAD6S5Q2-F1
#
_cell.length_a   1.000
_cell.length_b   1.000
_cell.length_c   1.000
_cell.angle_alpha   90.00
_cell.angle_beta   90.00
_cell.angle_gamma   90.00
#
_symmetry.space_group_name_H-M   'P 1'
#
loop_
_entity.id
_entity.type
_entity.pdbx_description
1 polymer ?
#
loop_
_entity_poly.entity_id
_entity_poly.type
_entity_poly.pdbx_seq_one_letter_code
_entity_poly.pdbx_strand_id
1 'polypeptide(L)'
;MRSTWSQKCLKGQGKRVIDRADTVDTLIAGTLGAGWTQTSSCRVASSYNALLNPILVLFQHDPHIAHAFLALSLSAYETLLKLQPCWDTLLVRRGSENAKANELRDGLRTLCDVCLHSFPKFLADIKRALLAKAVPGGDTSTGVADWIVSAVMYMDHLPEVHSAASALLLQLGETGTGKRVILEHFVFDVITTAINATCIQVMSYLRHHKVFSSTHDALLDLLSRPAQDAVNGNFCTAKAGYFDVNFSPLLQMLTDEPSNAKGRSSGRLMPPDARPAPHRHWARHRPGVPQRS
;
A
#
# COMPACT_ATOMS: atom_id res chain seq x y z
N MET A 1 -21.23 16.26 -23.15
CA MET A 1 -20.25 17.33 -22.87
C MET A 1 -20.19 17.78 -21.40
N ARG A 2 -21.31 17.81 -20.64
CA ARG A 2 -21.29 18.18 -19.20
C ARG A 2 -20.58 17.17 -18.28
N SER A 3 -20.57 15.88 -18.63
CA SER A 3 -19.88 14.82 -17.88
C SER A 3 -18.35 14.94 -17.91
N THR A 4 -17.78 15.27 -19.08
CA THR A 4 -16.32 15.38 -19.23
C THR A 4 -15.75 16.61 -18.50
N TRP A 5 -16.52 17.70 -18.45
CA TRP A 5 -16.10 18.93 -17.77
C TRP A 5 -16.19 18.80 -16.25
N SER A 6 -17.29 18.23 -15.73
CA SER A 6 -17.40 17.89 -14.31
C SER A 6 -16.30 16.92 -13.87
N GLN A 7 -15.98 15.90 -14.67
CA GLN A 7 -14.89 14.98 -14.38
C GLN A 7 -13.52 15.68 -14.34
N LYS A 8 -13.24 16.62 -15.26
CA LYS A 8 -12.00 17.42 -15.23
C LYS A 8 -11.94 18.37 -14.02
N CYS A 9 -13.03 19.04 -13.70
CA CYS A 9 -13.12 19.91 -12.52
C CYS A 9 -12.95 19.11 -11.21
N LEU A 10 -13.56 17.93 -11.13
CA LEU A 10 -13.43 17.01 -9.98
C LEU A 10 -12.04 16.40 -9.91
N LYS A 11 -11.39 16.07 -11.02
CA LYS A 11 -9.98 15.67 -11.01
C LYS A 11 -9.06 16.79 -10.54
N GLY A 12 -9.31 18.03 -10.96
CA GLY A 12 -8.51 19.19 -10.52
C GLY A 12 -8.72 19.54 -9.04
N GLN A 13 -9.98 19.57 -8.58
CA GLN A 13 -10.29 19.81 -7.16
C GLN A 13 -9.90 18.61 -6.29
N GLY A 14 -10.16 17.40 -6.76
CA GLY A 14 -9.73 16.15 -6.13
C GLY A 14 -8.22 16.14 -5.95
N LYS A 15 -7.44 16.48 -6.99
CA LYS A 15 -5.98 16.62 -6.86
C LYS A 15 -5.57 17.64 -5.80
N ARG A 16 -6.22 18.81 -5.75
CA ARG A 16 -5.94 19.80 -4.69
C ARG A 16 -6.33 19.33 -3.29
N VAL A 17 -7.38 18.51 -3.18
CA VAL A 17 -7.75 17.87 -1.92
C VAL A 17 -6.74 16.78 -1.57
N ILE A 18 -6.24 16.02 -2.54
CA ILE A 18 -5.18 15.01 -2.38
C ILE A 18 -3.88 15.66 -1.88
N ASP A 19 -3.40 16.68 -2.59
CA ASP A 19 -2.18 17.42 -2.24
C ASP A 19 -2.29 18.09 -0.86
N ARG A 20 -3.52 18.32 -0.37
CA ARG A 20 -3.80 18.82 0.98
C ARG A 20 -4.11 17.72 1.99
N ALA A 21 -4.58 16.55 1.57
CA ALA A 21 -4.92 15.45 2.47
C ALA A 21 -3.68 14.93 3.18
N ASP A 22 -2.51 15.00 2.53
CA ASP A 22 -1.23 14.67 3.16
C ASP A 22 -0.80 15.70 4.23
N THR A 23 -1.39 16.92 4.22
CA THR A 23 -1.07 18.00 5.17
C THR A 23 -2.19 18.28 6.16
N VAL A 24 -3.40 17.79 5.90
CA VAL A 24 -4.58 17.97 6.73
C VAL A 24 -4.81 16.68 7.51
N ASP A 25 -4.82 16.79 8.83
CA ASP A 25 -5.19 15.70 9.72
C ASP A 25 -6.59 15.18 9.34
N THR A 26 -6.62 13.98 8.77
CA THR A 26 -7.81 13.37 8.16
C THR A 26 -8.89 13.08 9.19
N LEU A 27 -8.51 12.88 10.46
CA LEU A 27 -9.42 12.77 11.59
C LEU A 27 -10.13 14.10 11.88
N ILE A 28 -9.37 15.20 11.90
CA ILE A 28 -9.92 16.54 12.11
C ILE A 28 -10.84 16.91 10.94
N ALA A 29 -10.47 16.59 9.70
CA ALA A 29 -11.32 16.85 8.54
C ALA A 29 -12.64 16.05 8.60
N GLY A 30 -12.57 14.75 8.97
CA GLY A 30 -13.75 13.90 9.13
C GLY A 30 -14.68 14.37 10.25
N THR A 31 -14.13 14.76 11.40
CA THR A 31 -14.91 15.27 12.54
C THR A 31 -15.48 16.67 12.30
N LEU A 32 -14.74 17.56 11.64
CA LEU A 32 -15.27 18.86 11.21
C LEU A 32 -16.45 18.68 10.26
N GLY A 33 -16.40 17.72 9.34
CA GLY A 33 -17.54 17.35 8.50
C GLY A 33 -18.80 17.02 9.31
N ALA A 34 -18.66 16.33 10.44
CA ALA A 34 -19.79 16.01 11.32
C ALA A 34 -20.43 17.25 11.97
N GLY A 35 -19.64 18.26 12.37
CA GLY A 35 -20.17 19.49 12.97
C GLY A 35 -21.10 20.30 12.04
N TRP A 36 -20.83 20.27 10.73
CA TRP A 36 -21.66 20.95 9.72
C TRP A 36 -23.02 20.28 9.51
N THR A 37 -23.14 19.00 9.83
CA THR A 37 -24.39 18.25 9.66
C THR A 37 -25.45 18.59 10.72
N GLN A 38 -25.04 19.20 11.84
CA GLN A 38 -25.91 19.47 12.98
C GLN A 38 -26.79 20.72 12.82
N THR A 39 -26.43 21.65 11.92
CA THR A 39 -27.10 22.98 11.83
C THR A 39 -28.19 23.08 10.77
N SER A 40 -28.38 22.10 9.87
CA SER A 40 -29.56 22.08 8.99
C SER A 40 -29.73 20.75 8.23
N SER A 41 -30.62 19.89 8.72
CA SER A 41 -30.83 18.53 8.19
C SER A 41 -31.29 18.50 6.72
N CYS A 42 -31.88 19.59 6.22
CA CYS A 42 -32.26 19.74 4.81
C CYS A 42 -31.08 20.03 3.87
N ARG A 43 -29.99 20.65 4.37
CA ARG A 43 -28.80 20.95 3.55
C ARG A 43 -27.92 19.72 3.36
N VAL A 44 -27.91 18.81 4.35
CA VAL A 44 -27.15 17.55 4.33
C VAL A 44 -27.52 16.68 3.13
N ALA A 45 -28.80 16.64 2.75
CA ALA A 45 -29.28 15.87 1.61
C ALA A 45 -28.72 16.36 0.26
N SER A 46 -28.75 17.67 0.07
CA SER A 46 -28.24 18.32 -1.13
C SER A 46 -26.71 18.21 -1.22
N SER A 47 -26.01 18.41 -0.10
CA SER A 47 -24.55 18.28 -0.06
C SER A 47 -24.09 16.84 -0.23
N TYR A 48 -24.87 15.84 0.21
CA TYR A 48 -24.55 14.43 0.03
C TYR A 48 -24.42 14.05 -1.45
N ASN A 49 -25.44 14.32 -2.27
CA ASN A 49 -25.40 14.01 -3.70
C ASN A 49 -24.34 14.83 -4.44
N ALA A 50 -24.08 16.07 -4.00
CA ALA A 50 -23.10 16.93 -4.63
C ALA A 50 -21.64 16.55 -4.29
N LEU A 51 -21.39 15.96 -3.11
CA LEU A 51 -20.03 15.66 -2.63
C LEU A 51 -19.67 14.18 -2.72
N LEU A 52 -20.59 13.30 -2.33
CA LEU A 52 -20.29 11.88 -2.18
C LEU A 52 -20.22 11.16 -3.52
N ASN A 53 -21.11 11.47 -4.46
CA ASN A 53 -21.06 10.89 -5.80
C ASN A 53 -19.72 11.14 -6.51
N PRO A 54 -19.19 12.38 -6.55
CA PRO A 54 -17.85 12.62 -7.08
C PRO A 54 -16.74 11.82 -6.42
N ILE A 55 -16.80 11.66 -5.09
CA ILE A 55 -15.80 10.91 -4.31
C ILE A 55 -15.88 9.42 -4.66
N LEU A 56 -17.09 8.86 -4.75
CA LEU A 56 -17.29 7.46 -5.18
C LEU A 56 -16.78 7.22 -6.60
N VAL A 57 -17.06 8.14 -7.53
CA VAL A 57 -16.56 8.07 -8.91
C VAL A 57 -15.04 8.15 -8.96
N LEU A 58 -14.43 8.99 -8.12
CA LEU A 58 -12.96 9.07 -8.01
C LEU A 58 -12.37 7.75 -7.50
N PHE A 59 -12.97 7.13 -6.48
CA PHE A 59 -12.51 5.83 -5.97
C PHE A 59 -12.62 4.70 -6.98
N GLN A 60 -13.64 4.73 -7.84
CA GLN A 60 -13.81 3.75 -8.90
C GLN A 60 -12.76 3.88 -10.00
N HIS A 61 -12.28 5.10 -10.29
CA HIS A 61 -11.40 5.35 -11.42
C HIS A 61 -9.91 5.25 -11.14
N ASP A 62 -9.45 5.60 -9.92
CA ASP A 62 -8.02 5.65 -9.63
C ASP A 62 -7.63 4.74 -8.46
N PRO A 63 -6.98 3.59 -8.73
CA PRO A 63 -6.61 2.62 -7.69
C PRO A 63 -5.56 3.16 -6.72
N HIS A 64 -4.66 4.04 -7.18
CA HIS A 64 -3.62 4.62 -6.34
C HIS A 64 -4.16 5.60 -5.30
N ILE A 65 -5.25 6.30 -5.64
CA ILE A 65 -5.93 7.23 -4.73
C ILE A 65 -6.71 6.43 -3.66
N ALA A 66 -7.15 5.21 -3.95
CA ALA A 66 -7.94 4.42 -3.03
C ALA A 66 -7.24 4.14 -1.68
N HIS A 67 -5.91 3.97 -1.67
CA HIS A 67 -5.17 3.64 -0.43
C HIS A 67 -5.00 4.84 0.48
N ALA A 68 -4.59 5.99 -0.07
CA ALA A 68 -4.47 7.24 0.68
C ALA A 68 -5.83 7.70 1.25
N PHE A 69 -6.92 7.30 0.59
CA PHE A 69 -8.26 7.72 0.97
C PHE A 69 -9.04 6.66 1.72
N LEU A 70 -8.52 5.45 1.93
CA LEU A 70 -9.27 4.44 2.66
C LEU A 70 -9.56 4.92 4.09
N ALA A 71 -8.58 5.53 4.76
CA ALA A 71 -8.78 6.12 6.08
C ALA A 71 -9.90 7.18 6.05
N LEU A 72 -9.92 8.03 5.02
CA LEU A 72 -10.95 9.04 4.83
C LEU A 72 -12.32 8.43 4.48
N SER A 73 -12.36 7.39 3.66
CA SER A 73 -13.61 6.73 3.25
C SER A 73 -14.21 5.93 4.40
N LEU A 74 -13.38 5.28 5.22
CA LEU A 74 -13.80 4.59 6.43
C LEU A 74 -14.29 5.56 7.51
N SER A 75 -13.60 6.71 7.70
CA SER A 75 -14.07 7.75 8.63
C SER A 75 -15.35 8.41 8.14
N ALA A 76 -15.46 8.68 6.83
CA ALA A 76 -16.70 9.13 6.21
C ALA A 76 -17.83 8.09 6.36
N TYR A 77 -17.54 6.81 6.15
CA TYR A 77 -18.50 5.73 6.36
C TYR A 77 -18.99 5.69 7.81
N GLU A 78 -18.09 5.76 8.78
CA GLU A 78 -18.45 5.73 10.20
C GLU A 78 -19.31 6.94 10.61
N THR A 79 -18.95 8.14 10.14
CA THR A 79 -19.72 9.36 10.42
C THR A 79 -21.10 9.32 9.78
N LEU A 80 -21.20 8.89 8.52
CA LEU A 80 -22.48 8.72 7.83
C LEU A 80 -23.35 7.64 8.48
N LEU A 81 -22.76 6.55 8.97
CA LEU A 81 -23.46 5.51 9.71
C LEU A 81 -24.08 6.08 10.99
N LYS A 82 -23.36 6.93 11.74
CA LYS A 82 -23.88 7.62 12.93
C LYS A 82 -25.03 8.58 12.60
N LEU A 83 -25.06 9.13 11.39
CA LEU A 83 -26.12 10.04 10.92
C LEU A 83 -27.37 9.31 10.40
N GLN A 84 -27.27 8.00 10.11
CA GLN A 84 -28.38 7.20 9.57
C GLN A 84 -29.68 7.32 10.38
N PRO A 85 -29.71 7.23 11.74
CA PRO A 85 -30.97 7.31 12.50
C PRO A 85 -31.66 8.68 12.39
N CYS A 86 -30.87 9.76 12.32
CA CYS A 86 -31.38 11.10 12.11
C CYS A 86 -32.03 11.22 10.74
N TRP A 87 -31.39 10.64 9.72
CA TRP A 87 -31.92 10.59 8.37
C TRP A 87 -33.22 9.80 8.27
N ASP A 88 -33.29 8.63 8.91
CA ASP A 88 -34.49 7.81 8.96
C ASP A 88 -35.66 8.59 9.61
N THR A 89 -35.39 9.36 10.67
CA THR A 89 -36.39 10.23 11.31
C THR A 89 -36.89 11.32 10.35
N LEU A 90 -36.03 11.90 9.53
CA LEU A 90 -36.42 12.90 8.52
C LEU A 90 -37.24 12.29 7.38
N LEU A 91 -36.89 11.08 6.94
CA LEU A 91 -37.65 10.36 5.93
C LEU A 91 -39.09 10.08 6.39
N VAL A 92 -39.26 9.66 7.65
CA VAL A 92 -40.59 9.48 8.25
C VAL A 92 -41.41 10.78 8.23
N ARG A 93 -40.77 11.92 8.53
CA ARG A 93 -41.43 13.24 8.51
C ARG A 93 -41.77 13.77 7.11
N ARG A 94 -40.98 13.42 6.09
CA ARG A 94 -41.18 13.87 4.69
C ARG A 94 -42.37 13.19 4.00
N GLY A 95 -42.94 12.15 4.61
CA GLY A 95 -44.09 11.42 4.07
C GLY A 95 -43.68 10.28 3.14
N SER A 96 -44.56 9.28 3.04
CA SER A 96 -44.28 7.98 2.42
C SER A 96 -43.98 8.02 0.92
N GLU A 97 -44.38 9.06 0.19
CA GLU A 97 -44.17 9.12 -1.27
C GLU A 97 -42.68 9.27 -1.64
N ASN A 98 -41.90 9.98 -0.82
CA ASN A 98 -40.45 10.12 -1.00
C ASN A 98 -39.62 9.08 -0.22
N ALA A 99 -40.28 8.20 0.55
CA ALA A 99 -39.60 7.21 1.37
C ALA A 99 -38.96 6.06 0.57
N LYS A 100 -39.31 5.90 -0.71
CA LYS A 100 -38.85 4.78 -1.55
C LYS A 100 -37.39 4.88 -2.00
N ALA A 101 -36.77 6.07 -1.96
CA ALA A 101 -35.37 6.27 -2.33
C ALA A 101 -34.59 6.74 -1.10
N ASN A 102 -34.11 5.82 -0.27
CA ASN A 102 -33.17 6.15 0.80
C ASN A 102 -31.77 6.29 0.20
N GLU A 103 -31.55 7.38 -0.53
CA GLU A 103 -30.31 7.69 -1.25
C GLU A 103 -29.08 7.61 -0.33
N LEU A 104 -29.22 8.01 0.94
CA LEU A 104 -28.16 7.90 1.93
C LEU A 104 -27.78 6.43 2.19
N ARG A 105 -28.77 5.57 2.38
CA ARG A 105 -28.53 4.14 2.60
C ARG A 105 -27.90 3.49 1.37
N ASP A 106 -28.35 3.85 0.17
CA ASP A 106 -27.82 3.31 -1.07
C ASP A 106 -26.37 3.79 -1.33
N GLY A 107 -26.08 5.06 -1.04
CA GLY A 107 -24.71 5.57 -1.12
C GLY A 107 -23.81 5.07 0.01
N LEU A 108 -24.33 4.81 1.22
CA LEU A 108 -23.63 4.10 2.28
C LEU A 108 -23.29 2.66 1.86
N ARG A 109 -24.21 1.98 1.17
CA ARG A 109 -23.95 0.65 0.62
C ARG A 109 -22.87 0.70 -0.46
N THR A 110 -22.93 1.68 -1.35
CA THR A 110 -21.90 1.88 -2.38
C THR A 110 -20.53 2.19 -1.75
N LEU A 111 -20.49 3.05 -0.73
CA LEU A 111 -19.26 3.36 0.00
C LEU A 111 -18.71 2.15 0.75
N CYS A 112 -19.60 1.36 1.36
CA CYS A 112 -19.27 0.08 1.98
C CYS A 112 -18.64 -0.87 0.96
N ASP A 113 -19.25 -1.06 -0.22
CA ASP A 113 -18.74 -1.93 -1.26
C ASP A 113 -17.35 -1.45 -1.76
N VAL A 114 -17.14 -0.14 -1.93
CA VAL A 114 -15.82 0.43 -2.25
C VAL A 114 -14.78 0.11 -1.17
N CYS A 115 -15.13 0.32 0.11
CA CYS A 115 -14.22 0.01 1.23
C CYS A 115 -13.93 -1.49 1.31
N LEU A 116 -14.92 -2.36 1.11
CA LEU A 116 -14.76 -3.81 1.10
C LEU A 116 -13.78 -4.28 0.02
N HIS A 117 -13.88 -3.71 -1.18
CA HIS A 117 -12.97 -4.06 -2.28
C HIS A 117 -11.55 -3.50 -2.09
N SER A 118 -11.37 -2.47 -1.25
CA SER A 118 -10.06 -1.85 -1.02
C SER A 118 -9.08 -2.79 -0.30
N PHE A 119 -9.54 -3.59 0.66
CA PHE A 119 -8.69 -4.51 1.45
C PHE A 119 -7.98 -5.57 0.58
N PRO A 120 -8.70 -6.41 -0.21
CA PRO A 120 -8.04 -7.39 -1.07
C PRO A 120 -7.25 -6.73 -2.20
N LYS A 121 -7.69 -5.55 -2.68
CA LYS A 121 -6.98 -4.78 -3.70
C LYS A 121 -5.64 -4.27 -3.17
N PHE A 122 -5.57 -3.78 -1.93
CA PHE A 122 -4.33 -3.37 -1.29
C PHE A 122 -3.33 -4.51 -1.19
N LEU A 123 -3.77 -5.70 -0.75
CA LEU A 123 -2.93 -6.90 -0.75
C LEU A 123 -2.46 -7.28 -2.15
N ALA A 124 -3.33 -7.19 -3.15
CA ALA A 124 -2.97 -7.45 -4.55
C ALA A 124 -1.95 -6.44 -5.08
N ASP A 125 -2.06 -5.17 -4.71
CA ASP A 125 -1.15 -4.11 -5.14
C ASP A 125 0.24 -4.28 -4.50
N ILE A 126 0.31 -4.66 -3.21
CA ILE A 126 1.58 -5.06 -2.59
C ILE A 126 2.18 -6.22 -3.39
N LYS A 127 1.43 -7.31 -3.61
CA LYS A 127 1.92 -8.48 -4.37
C LYS A 127 2.43 -8.11 -5.77
N ARG A 128 1.72 -7.23 -6.48
CA ARG A 128 2.16 -6.75 -7.80
C ARG A 128 3.45 -5.93 -7.71
N ALA A 129 3.58 -5.05 -6.72
CA ALA A 129 4.80 -4.28 -6.51
C ALA A 129 6.00 -5.18 -6.21
N LEU A 130 5.78 -6.29 -5.51
CA LEU A 130 6.80 -7.32 -5.26
C LEU A 130 7.22 -8.03 -6.56
N LEU A 131 6.25 -8.47 -7.35
CA LEU A 131 6.51 -9.16 -8.62
C LEU A 131 7.23 -8.25 -9.63
N ALA A 132 6.92 -6.96 -9.65
CA ALA A 132 7.61 -5.99 -10.50
C ALA A 132 9.11 -5.89 -10.17
N LYS A 133 9.50 -6.06 -8.89
CA LYS A 133 10.90 -6.04 -8.46
C LYS A 133 11.66 -7.33 -8.81
N ALA A 134 10.96 -8.45 -8.97
CA ALA A 134 11.57 -9.73 -9.31
C ALA A 134 12.00 -9.86 -10.79
N VAL A 135 11.66 -8.88 -11.64
CA VAL A 135 12.03 -8.90 -13.05
C VAL A 135 13.55 -8.62 -13.20
N PRO A 136 14.32 -9.49 -13.88
CA PRO A 136 15.75 -9.28 -14.11
C PRO A 136 15.99 -7.96 -14.85
N GLY A 137 16.68 -7.01 -14.20
CA GLY A 137 16.91 -5.66 -14.71
C GLY A 137 16.07 -4.56 -14.04
N GLY A 138 15.25 -4.90 -13.05
CA GLY A 138 14.61 -3.92 -12.17
C GLY A 138 15.64 -3.16 -11.33
N ASP A 139 15.28 -1.95 -10.91
CA ASP A 139 16.14 -1.06 -10.12
C ASP A 139 16.73 -1.80 -8.93
N THR A 140 18.05 -2.03 -8.97
CA THR A 140 18.87 -2.52 -7.85
C THR A 140 19.10 -1.43 -6.80
N SER A 141 18.13 -0.53 -6.67
CA SER A 141 18.11 0.49 -5.65
C SER A 141 18.17 -0.16 -4.27
N THR A 142 19.12 0.32 -3.47
CA THR A 142 19.23 0.04 -2.04
C THR A 142 18.29 0.92 -1.21
N GLY A 143 17.42 1.69 -1.87
CA GLY A 143 16.39 2.47 -1.21
C GLY A 143 15.22 1.61 -0.72
N VAL A 144 14.60 2.08 0.36
CA VAL A 144 13.28 1.60 0.79
C VAL A 144 12.29 1.87 -0.35
N ALA A 145 11.55 0.85 -0.78
CA ALA A 145 10.63 1.00 -1.90
C ALA A 145 9.38 1.82 -1.50
N ASP A 146 8.94 2.76 -2.33
CA ASP A 146 7.80 3.65 -2.00
C ASP A 146 6.51 2.93 -1.60
N TRP A 147 6.28 1.72 -2.15
CA TRP A 147 5.12 0.91 -1.79
C TRP A 147 5.15 0.44 -0.33
N ILE A 148 6.32 0.20 0.26
CA ILE A 148 6.41 -0.21 1.67
C ILE A 148 6.10 0.96 2.60
N VAL A 149 6.51 2.17 2.22
CA VAL A 149 6.20 3.40 2.95
C VAL A 149 4.68 3.60 2.92
N SER A 150 4.08 3.49 1.74
CA SER A 150 2.63 3.56 1.56
C SER A 150 1.90 2.48 2.39
N ALA A 151 2.44 1.27 2.45
CA ALA A 151 1.84 0.18 3.22
C ALA A 151 1.94 0.40 4.74
N VAL A 152 3.07 0.95 5.20
CA VAL A 152 3.25 1.34 6.61
C VAL A 152 2.29 2.46 6.98
N MET A 153 2.21 3.52 6.19
CA MET A 153 1.25 4.62 6.42
C MET A 153 -0.19 4.12 6.46
N TYR A 154 -0.57 3.24 5.53
CA TYR A 154 -1.88 2.60 5.53
C TYR A 154 -2.16 1.88 6.85
N MET A 155 -1.20 1.09 7.34
CA MET A 155 -1.33 0.40 8.63
C MET A 155 -1.38 1.38 9.83
N ASP A 156 -0.72 2.54 9.77
CA ASP A 156 -0.76 3.53 10.86
C ASP A 156 -2.15 4.17 11.03
N HIS A 157 -2.94 4.26 9.96
CA HIS A 157 -4.31 4.79 10.04
C HIS A 157 -5.35 3.74 10.44
N LEU A 158 -5.06 2.44 10.38
CA LEU A 158 -6.03 1.38 10.72
C LEU A 158 -6.59 1.47 12.15
N PRO A 159 -5.80 1.79 13.20
CA PRO A 159 -6.32 1.91 14.56
C PRO A 159 -7.42 2.98 14.70
N GLU A 160 -7.29 4.09 13.96
CA GLU A 160 -8.23 5.22 14.00
C GLU A 160 -9.61 4.82 13.46
N VAL A 161 -9.63 3.92 12.48
CA VAL A 161 -10.84 3.42 11.82
C VAL A 161 -11.16 1.97 12.19
N HIS A 162 -10.60 1.49 13.30
CA HIS A 162 -10.69 0.09 13.73
C HIS A 162 -12.12 -0.44 13.74
N SER A 163 -13.07 0.34 14.28
CA SER A 163 -14.47 -0.05 14.42
C SER A 163 -15.13 -0.30 13.06
N ALA A 164 -14.98 0.65 12.13
CA ALA A 164 -15.52 0.57 10.79
C ALA A 164 -14.82 -0.51 9.97
N ALA A 165 -13.48 -0.55 9.99
CA ALA A 165 -12.68 -1.54 9.28
C ALA A 165 -13.05 -2.97 9.70
N SER A 166 -13.14 -3.22 11.01
CA SER A 166 -13.51 -4.54 11.54
C SER A 166 -14.93 -4.94 11.16
N ALA A 167 -15.89 -4.00 11.18
CA ALA A 167 -17.27 -4.27 10.79
C ALA A 167 -17.39 -4.63 9.29
N LEU A 168 -16.57 -4.01 8.45
CA LEU A 168 -16.52 -4.30 7.01
C LEU A 168 -15.80 -5.62 6.74
N LEU A 169 -14.63 -5.86 7.35
CA LEU A 169 -13.93 -7.14 7.18
C LEU A 169 -14.76 -8.33 7.67
N LEU A 170 -15.58 -8.15 8.71
CA LEU A 170 -16.54 -9.16 9.16
C LEU A 170 -17.69 -9.41 8.16
N GLN A 171 -17.99 -8.48 7.26
CA GLN A 171 -18.89 -8.75 6.12
C GLN A 171 -18.19 -9.51 4.99
N LEU A 172 -16.86 -9.38 4.87
CA LEU A 172 -16.07 -10.05 3.84
C LEU A 172 -15.73 -11.50 4.21
N GLY A 173 -15.57 -11.78 5.50
CA GLY A 173 -15.25 -13.10 6.03
C GLY A 173 -16.38 -13.70 6.87
N GLU A 174 -16.73 -14.97 6.64
CA GLU A 174 -17.70 -15.72 7.47
C GLU A 174 -17.12 -16.20 8.81
N THR A 175 -15.90 -15.78 9.14
CA THR A 175 -15.25 -16.25 10.36
C THR A 175 -15.91 -15.56 11.54
N GLY A 176 -16.70 -16.31 12.33
CA GLY A 176 -17.31 -15.89 13.61
C GLY A 176 -16.32 -15.48 14.71
N THR A 177 -15.08 -15.20 14.33
CA THR A 177 -14.04 -14.58 15.15
C THR A 177 -14.40 -13.13 15.44
N GLY A 178 -14.09 -12.67 16.66
CA GLY A 178 -14.38 -11.29 17.07
C GLY A 178 -13.74 -10.25 16.15
N LYS A 179 -14.36 -9.06 16.10
CA LYS A 179 -13.95 -7.89 15.27
C LYS A 179 -12.44 -7.63 15.29
N ARG A 180 -11.83 -7.64 16.49
CA ARG A 180 -10.39 -7.42 16.69
C ARG A 180 -9.52 -8.47 15.99
N VAL A 181 -9.88 -9.74 16.12
CA VAL A 181 -9.11 -10.87 15.58
C VAL A 181 -9.06 -10.83 14.05
N ILE A 182 -10.16 -10.40 13.41
CA ILE A 182 -10.20 -10.25 11.95
C ILE A 182 -9.22 -9.16 11.48
N LEU A 183 -9.16 -8.04 12.19
CA LEU A 183 -8.23 -6.98 11.83
C LEU A 183 -6.78 -7.38 12.09
N GLU A 184 -6.49 -8.11 13.17
CA GLU A 184 -5.17 -8.70 13.44
C GLU A 184 -4.73 -9.65 12.31
N HIS A 185 -5.63 -10.51 11.81
CA HIS A 185 -5.33 -11.37 10.67
C HIS A 185 -5.05 -10.58 9.39
N PHE A 186 -5.83 -9.53 9.13
CA PHE A 186 -5.59 -8.68 7.97
C PHE A 186 -4.23 -7.97 8.05
N VAL A 187 -3.87 -7.42 9.22
CA VAL A 187 -2.54 -6.81 9.44
C VAL A 187 -1.42 -7.85 9.27
N PHE A 188 -1.63 -9.07 9.80
CA PHE A 188 -0.70 -10.18 9.61
C PHE A 188 -0.52 -10.54 8.12
N ASP A 189 -1.59 -10.57 7.34
CA ASP A 189 -1.53 -10.84 5.89
C ASP A 189 -0.76 -9.76 5.14
N VAL A 190 -0.97 -8.48 5.50
CA VAL A 190 -0.23 -7.35 4.92
C VAL A 190 1.26 -7.48 5.20
N ILE A 191 1.63 -7.75 6.46
CA ILE A 191 3.02 -7.91 6.89
C ILE A 191 3.66 -9.11 6.21
N THR A 192 3.02 -10.27 6.25
CA THR A 192 3.54 -11.51 5.65
C THR A 192 3.70 -11.36 4.14
N THR A 193 2.73 -10.71 3.49
CA THR A 193 2.82 -10.37 2.07
C THR A 193 4.03 -9.47 1.81
N ALA A 194 4.26 -8.43 2.62
CA ALA A 194 5.40 -7.53 2.46
C ALA A 194 6.76 -8.20 2.75
N ILE A 195 6.84 -9.11 3.73
CA ILE A 195 8.07 -9.85 4.06
C ILE A 195 8.56 -10.69 2.88
N ASN A 196 7.64 -11.23 2.08
CA ASN A 196 7.97 -12.00 0.89
C ASN A 196 8.76 -11.21 -0.17
N ALA A 197 8.95 -9.89 0.00
CA ALA A 197 9.86 -9.08 -0.80
C ALA A 197 11.34 -9.49 -0.70
N THR A 198 11.74 -10.27 0.31
CA THR A 198 13.12 -10.73 0.60
C THR A 198 14.18 -9.65 0.81
N CYS A 199 13.84 -8.37 0.83
CA CYS A 199 14.81 -7.29 0.99
C CYS A 199 15.00 -6.91 2.47
N ILE A 200 16.24 -6.93 2.94
CA ILE A 200 16.61 -6.50 4.32
C ILE A 200 16.08 -5.10 4.63
N GLN A 201 16.10 -4.19 3.65
CA GLN A 201 15.62 -2.81 3.83
C GLN A 201 14.14 -2.76 4.19
N VAL A 202 13.31 -3.60 3.54
CA VAL A 202 11.87 -3.70 3.82
C VAL A 202 11.66 -4.18 5.26
N MET A 203 12.37 -5.23 5.67
CA MET A 203 12.25 -5.78 7.01
C MET A 203 12.78 -4.81 8.09
N SER A 204 13.90 -4.14 7.81
CA SER A 204 14.46 -3.11 8.69
C SER A 204 13.51 -1.93 8.86
N TYR A 205 12.88 -1.49 7.76
CA TYR A 205 11.91 -0.40 7.77
C TYR A 205 10.65 -0.78 8.56
N LEU A 206 10.07 -1.95 8.30
CA LEU A 206 8.93 -2.48 9.06
C LEU A 206 9.27 -2.61 10.54
N ARG A 207 10.43 -3.17 10.87
CA ARG A 207 10.86 -3.34 12.26
C ARG A 207 11.04 -2.00 12.96
N HIS A 208 11.68 -1.03 12.32
CA HIS A 208 11.90 0.28 12.91
C HIS A 208 10.58 1.05 13.11
N HIS A 209 9.75 1.14 12.08
CA HIS A 209 8.51 1.92 12.16
C HIS A 209 7.38 1.25 12.93
N LYS A 210 7.28 -0.09 12.93
CA LYS A 210 6.13 -0.79 13.54
C LYS A 210 6.42 -1.42 14.89
N VAL A 211 7.65 -1.92 15.10
CA VAL A 211 7.99 -2.62 16.35
C VAL A 211 8.64 -1.67 17.36
N PHE A 212 9.39 -0.67 16.89
CA PHE A 212 10.16 0.22 17.78
C PHE A 212 9.63 1.65 17.87
N SER A 213 9.02 2.16 16.80
CA SER A 213 8.63 3.57 16.71
C SER A 213 7.18 3.74 16.23
N SER A 214 6.27 2.87 16.69
CA SER A 214 4.86 3.03 16.33
C SER A 214 4.35 4.34 16.91
N THR A 215 3.87 5.23 16.04
CA THR A 215 3.26 6.50 16.45
C THR A 215 2.03 6.27 17.33
N HIS A 216 1.38 5.11 17.20
CA HIS A 216 0.13 4.76 17.87
C HIS A 216 0.30 3.45 18.65
N ASP A 217 0.18 3.49 19.98
CA ASP A 217 0.22 2.30 20.84
C ASP A 217 -0.84 1.24 20.45
N ALA A 218 -1.99 1.71 19.96
CA ALA A 218 -3.08 0.84 19.49
C ALA A 218 -2.70 -0.03 18.28
N LEU A 219 -1.65 0.33 17.53
CA LEU A 219 -1.15 -0.50 16.44
C LEU A 219 -0.36 -1.71 16.95
N LEU A 220 0.36 -1.57 18.07
CA LEU A 220 1.07 -2.68 18.70
C LEU A 220 0.10 -3.76 19.18
N ASP A 221 -1.08 -3.34 19.63
CA ASP A 221 -2.17 -4.25 20.00
C ASP A 221 -2.76 -5.01 18.81
N LEU A 222 -2.63 -4.48 17.59
CA LEU A 222 -3.05 -5.13 16.34
C LEU A 222 -1.96 -5.99 15.70
N LEU A 223 -0.70 -5.78 16.09
CA LEU A 223 0.43 -6.60 15.69
C LEU A 223 0.44 -7.88 16.51
N SER A 224 -0.20 -8.92 15.98
CA SER A 224 -0.21 -10.25 16.58
C SER A 224 1.23 -10.73 16.83
N ARG A 225 1.44 -11.49 17.92
CA ARG A 225 2.76 -12.05 18.25
C ARG A 225 3.37 -12.86 17.09
N PRO A 226 2.61 -13.69 16.35
CA PRO A 226 3.11 -14.33 15.14
C PRO A 226 3.62 -13.36 14.07
N ALA A 227 2.99 -12.19 13.89
CA ALA A 227 3.47 -11.17 12.95
C ALA A 227 4.85 -10.64 13.36
N GLN A 228 5.00 -10.32 14.65
CA GLN A 228 6.25 -9.79 15.20
C GLN A 228 7.39 -10.81 15.08
N ASP A 229 7.11 -12.08 15.42
CA ASP A 229 8.06 -13.17 15.31
C ASP A 229 8.43 -13.44 13.85
N ALA A 230 7.47 -13.36 12.92
CA ALA A 230 7.72 -13.48 11.49
C ALA A 230 8.63 -12.36 10.96
N VAL A 231 8.40 -11.09 11.34
CA VAL A 231 9.26 -9.97 10.96
C VAL A 231 10.68 -10.16 11.50
N ASN A 232 10.82 -10.48 12.78
CA ASN A 232 12.13 -10.64 13.43
C ASN A 232 12.90 -11.85 12.86
N GLY A 233 12.22 -12.99 12.69
CA GLY A 233 12.81 -14.21 12.13
C GLY A 233 13.30 -13.99 10.69
N ASN A 234 12.46 -13.42 9.83
CA ASN A 234 12.86 -13.13 8.46
C ASN A 234 13.97 -12.08 8.37
N PHE A 235 13.97 -11.07 9.25
CA PHE A 235 15.06 -10.10 9.32
C PHE A 235 16.41 -10.75 9.64
N CYS A 236 16.45 -11.67 10.62
CA CYS A 236 17.65 -12.43 10.95
C CYS A 236 18.11 -13.31 9.79
N THR A 237 17.19 -14.04 9.15
CA THR A 237 17.49 -14.89 7.99
C THR A 237 18.01 -14.08 6.80
N ALA A 238 17.37 -12.96 6.48
CA ALA A 238 17.79 -12.09 5.39
C ALA A 238 19.16 -11.49 5.67
N LYS A 239 19.40 -11.02 6.90
CA LYS A 239 20.71 -10.52 7.34
C LYS A 239 21.78 -11.60 7.19
N ALA A 240 21.53 -12.82 7.66
CA ALA A 240 22.46 -13.94 7.51
C ALA A 240 22.76 -14.24 6.04
N GLY A 241 21.74 -14.31 5.19
CA GLY A 241 21.91 -14.53 3.75
C GLY A 241 22.70 -13.42 3.05
N TYR A 242 22.50 -12.16 3.44
CA TYR A 242 23.33 -11.06 2.91
C TYR A 242 24.79 -11.18 3.35
N PHE A 243 25.05 -11.50 4.62
CA PHE A 243 26.42 -11.69 5.09
C PHE A 243 27.09 -12.87 4.37
N ASP A 244 26.37 -13.98 4.19
CA ASP A 244 26.89 -15.14 3.47
C ASP A 244 27.25 -14.80 2.02
N VAL A 245 26.33 -14.19 1.27
CA VAL A 245 26.56 -13.85 -0.15
C VAL A 245 27.71 -12.85 -0.34
N ASN A 246 27.87 -11.87 0.55
CA ASN A 246 28.86 -10.80 0.36
C ASN A 246 30.22 -11.10 1.01
N PHE A 247 30.27 -11.91 2.08
CA PHE A 247 31.51 -12.13 2.84
C PHE A 247 32.03 -13.57 2.77
N SER A 248 31.21 -14.58 2.46
CA SER A 248 31.69 -15.97 2.36
C SER A 248 32.78 -16.15 1.28
N PRO A 249 32.73 -15.51 0.10
CA PRO A 249 33.85 -15.57 -0.85
C PRO A 249 35.15 -15.00 -0.29
N LEU A 250 35.09 -13.90 0.47
CA LEU A 250 36.27 -13.30 1.09
C LEU A 250 36.83 -14.22 2.19
N LEU A 251 35.96 -14.78 3.03
CA LEU A 251 36.35 -15.72 4.08
C LEU A 251 36.97 -16.98 3.49
N GLN A 252 36.44 -17.49 2.39
CA GLN A 252 37.02 -18.60 1.65
C GLN A 252 38.42 -18.26 1.15
N MET A 253 38.61 -17.08 0.51
CA MET A 253 39.93 -16.63 0.06
C MET A 253 40.96 -16.45 1.20
N LEU A 254 40.51 -16.04 2.39
CA LEU A 254 41.38 -15.88 3.56
C LEU A 254 41.70 -17.22 4.24
N THR A 255 40.78 -18.18 4.21
CA THR A 255 40.93 -19.50 4.84
C THR A 255 41.69 -20.46 3.94
N ASP A 256 41.61 -20.30 2.62
CA ASP A 256 42.39 -21.01 1.61
C ASP A 256 43.86 -20.52 1.61
N GLU A 257 44.52 -20.54 2.78
CA GLU A 257 45.97 -20.32 2.90
C GLU A 257 46.71 -21.25 1.91
N PRO A 258 47.78 -20.78 1.24
CA PRO A 258 48.52 -21.54 0.23
C PRO A 258 49.41 -22.65 0.83
N SER A 259 48.88 -23.42 1.80
CA SER A 259 49.61 -24.50 2.46
C SER A 259 49.94 -25.70 1.56
N ASN A 260 49.45 -25.72 0.31
CA ASN A 260 49.76 -26.75 -0.69
C ASN A 260 50.59 -26.27 -1.90
N ALA A 261 51.22 -25.09 -1.85
CA ALA A 261 52.19 -24.66 -2.86
C ALA A 261 53.60 -25.28 -2.67
N LYS A 262 53.73 -26.42 -1.98
CA LYS A 262 54.95 -27.24 -1.93
C LYS A 262 54.74 -28.55 -2.66
N GLY A 263 55.12 -28.58 -3.95
CA GLY A 263 55.44 -29.83 -4.62
C GLY A 263 54.79 -30.06 -5.99
N ARG A 264 55.07 -29.20 -6.98
CA ARG A 264 55.08 -29.64 -8.39
C ARG A 264 55.91 -28.73 -9.29
N SER A 265 57.22 -28.74 -9.06
CA SER A 265 58.20 -28.51 -10.13
C SER A 265 58.59 -29.87 -10.70
N SER A 266 58.10 -30.23 -11.89
CA SER A 266 58.93 -30.79 -12.98
C SER A 266 58.06 -31.18 -14.18
N GLY A 267 58.24 -30.44 -15.28
CA GLY A 267 58.23 -30.98 -16.64
C GLY A 267 56.90 -31.38 -17.27
N ARG A 268 56.30 -30.47 -18.04
CA ARG A 268 55.90 -30.81 -19.42
C ARG A 268 55.77 -29.56 -20.30
N LEU A 269 56.65 -29.55 -21.30
CA LEU A 269 56.77 -28.71 -22.49
C LEU A 269 55.55 -27.90 -22.92
N MET A 270 55.81 -26.62 -23.20
CA MET A 270 55.06 -25.82 -24.17
C MET A 270 55.11 -26.45 -25.57
N PRO A 271 53.99 -26.44 -26.33
CA PRO A 271 54.04 -26.40 -27.78
C PRO A 271 54.20 -24.95 -28.28
N PRO A 272 54.97 -24.74 -29.37
CA PRO A 272 55.02 -23.46 -30.06
C PRO A 272 53.80 -23.28 -30.97
N ASP A 273 53.55 -22.03 -31.37
CA ASP A 273 52.63 -21.61 -32.43
C ASP A 273 51.12 -21.62 -32.16
N ALA A 274 50.63 -20.48 -31.63
CA ALA A 274 49.31 -19.98 -31.99
C ALA A 274 49.42 -18.48 -32.33
N ARG A 275 49.32 -18.18 -33.63
CA ARG A 275 49.35 -16.82 -34.21
C ARG A 275 48.20 -15.96 -33.67
N PRO A 276 48.40 -14.65 -33.47
CA PRO A 276 47.31 -13.74 -33.12
C PRO A 276 46.43 -13.44 -34.36
N ALA A 277 45.12 -13.69 -34.25
CA ALA A 277 44.14 -13.30 -35.25
C ALA A 277 43.78 -11.80 -35.11
N PRO A 278 43.56 -11.07 -36.21
CA PRO A 278 43.46 -9.61 -36.21
C PRO A 278 42.07 -9.09 -35.80
N HIS A 279 42.13 -7.89 -35.21
CA HIS A 279 41.05 -6.96 -34.88
C HIS A 279 39.83 -7.00 -35.83
N ARG A 280 38.64 -7.28 -35.28
CA ARG A 280 37.37 -6.89 -35.91
C ARG A 280 36.89 -5.55 -35.36
N HIS A 281 36.97 -4.55 -36.22
CA HIS A 281 36.28 -3.26 -36.14
C HIS A 281 34.78 -3.45 -35.84
N TRP A 282 34.30 -2.90 -34.74
CA TRP A 282 32.88 -2.62 -34.55
C TRP A 282 32.59 -1.19 -35.02
N ALA A 283 31.96 -1.08 -36.18
CA ALA A 283 31.43 0.16 -36.72
C ALA A 283 30.23 0.63 -35.89
N ARG A 284 30.30 1.86 -35.37
CA ARG A 284 29.18 2.56 -34.75
C ARG A 284 28.25 3.09 -35.85
N HIS A 285 27.06 2.53 -35.98
CA HIS A 285 25.93 3.21 -36.63
C HIS A 285 25.15 4.01 -35.57
N ARG A 286 25.14 5.35 -35.69
CA ARG A 286 24.14 6.22 -35.05
C ARG A 286 22.98 6.42 -36.01
N PRO A 287 21.70 6.26 -35.62
CA PRO A 287 20.58 6.79 -36.37
C PRO A 287 20.34 8.26 -36.02
N GLY A 288 19.97 9.03 -37.04
CA GLY A 288 19.82 10.48 -37.02
C GLY A 288 18.60 10.99 -36.26
N VAL A 289 18.73 12.25 -35.84
CA VAL A 289 17.69 13.11 -35.27
C VAL A 289 16.85 13.69 -36.42
N PRO A 290 15.51 13.62 -36.37
CA PRO A 290 14.67 14.38 -37.29
C PRO A 290 14.47 15.82 -36.77
N GLN A 291 14.85 16.80 -37.59
CA GLN A 291 14.39 18.19 -37.47
C GLN A 291 12.88 18.23 -37.72
N ARG A 292 12.14 18.89 -36.82
CA ARG A 292 10.76 19.35 -37.09
C ARG A 292 10.77 20.84 -37.35
N SER A 293 10.21 21.19 -38.50
CA SER A 293 9.70 22.51 -38.89
C SER A 293 8.42 22.84 -38.11
#